data_AF-A0A522WR32-F1
#
_entry.id   AF-A0A522WR32-F1
#
_cell.length_a   1.000
_cell.length_b   1.000
_cell.length_c   1.000
_cell.angle_alpha   90.00
_cell.angle_beta   90.00
_cell.angle_gamma   90.00
#
_symmetry.space_group_name_H-M   'P 1'
#
loop_
_entity.id
_entity.type
_entity.pdbx_description
1 polymer ?
#
loop_
_entity_poly.entity_id
_entity_poly.type
_entity_poly.pdbx_seq_one_letter_code
_entity_poly.pdbx_strand_id
1 'polypeptide(L)'
;MEEGLLRQRRNLMITCAILWIMKSGEVEFSKISFAGFDVTFKDPNALTLSMWITFAYFLCRYYQYFLNEGISKLEHIFRDSFNQKCESRIRQLVEERYPQNTEKHLYNYGFLKNNHWIYKGGIQHPYDPSLSESKFEQFEIAISRWKLWKGILSAIMDSIFRNSVVTDYLLPFILADFILYYCGKNDWNGSFLHLIMP
;
A
#
# COMPACT_ATOMS: atom_id res chain seq x y z
N MET A 1 -2.89 -5.28 -14.98
CA MET A 1 -3.81 -5.40 -13.82
C MET A 1 -4.89 -6.38 -14.25
N GLU A 2 -5.20 -7.41 -13.47
CA GLU A 2 -6.31 -8.30 -13.86
C GLU A 2 -7.61 -7.49 -13.95
N GLU A 3 -8.45 -7.83 -14.94
CA GLU A 3 -9.71 -7.13 -15.19
C GLU A 3 -10.65 -7.14 -13.97
N GLY A 4 -10.54 -8.17 -13.12
CA GLY A 4 -11.30 -8.33 -11.89
C GLY A 4 -11.07 -7.20 -10.90
N LEU A 5 -9.81 -6.92 -10.55
CA LEU A 5 -9.47 -5.89 -9.57
C LEU A 5 -9.83 -4.49 -10.08
N LEU A 6 -9.61 -4.22 -11.37
CA LEU A 6 -9.94 -2.92 -11.98
C LEU A 6 -11.44 -2.66 -11.96
N ARG A 7 -12.26 -3.71 -12.16
CA ARG A 7 -13.71 -3.63 -12.06
C ARG A 7 -14.15 -3.33 -10.62
N GLN A 8 -13.63 -4.04 -9.63
CA GLN A 8 -14.01 -3.81 -8.23
C GLN A 8 -13.59 -2.43 -7.74
N ARG A 9 -12.40 -1.95 -8.16
CA ARG A 9 -11.96 -0.58 -7.89
C ARG A 9 -12.97 0.45 -8.39
N ARG A 10 -13.37 0.35 -9.66
CA ARG A 10 -14.34 1.29 -10.24
C ARG A 10 -15.68 1.23 -9.52
N ASN A 11 -16.18 0.03 -9.22
CA ASN A 11 -17.45 -0.14 -8.51
C ASN A 11 -17.41 0.53 -7.14
N LEU A 12 -16.37 0.28 -6.33
CA LEU A 12 -16.21 0.92 -5.03
C LEU A 12 -16.13 2.44 -5.15
N MET A 13 -15.30 2.97 -6.06
CA MET A 13 -15.16 4.41 -6.29
C MET A 13 -16.48 5.07 -6.71
N ILE A 14 -17.25 4.42 -7.59
CA ILE A 14 -18.57 4.89 -8.01
C ILE A 14 -19.54 4.91 -6.83
N THR A 15 -19.58 3.85 -6.03
CA THR A 15 -20.45 3.81 -4.84
C THR A 15 -20.05 4.86 -3.81
N CYS A 16 -18.76 5.08 -3.58
CA CYS A 16 -18.26 6.18 -2.76
C CYS A 16 -18.73 7.55 -3.27
N ALA A 17 -18.61 7.79 -4.58
CA ALA A 17 -19.04 9.05 -5.19
C ALA A 17 -20.55 9.27 -5.06
N ILE A 18 -21.36 8.21 -5.25
CA ILE A 18 -22.82 8.27 -5.08
C ILE A 18 -23.17 8.64 -3.63
N LEU A 19 -22.59 7.97 -2.64
CA LEU A 19 -22.83 8.28 -1.22
C LEU A 19 -22.40 9.71 -0.86
N TRP A 20 -21.26 10.16 -1.40
CA TRP A 20 -20.81 11.52 -1.19
C TRP A 20 -21.75 12.56 -1.79
N ILE A 21 -22.23 12.36 -3.02
CA ILE A 21 -23.20 13.24 -3.69
C ILE A 21 -24.53 13.25 -2.94
N MET A 22 -25.02 12.08 -2.52
CA MET A 22 -26.26 11.96 -1.76
C MET A 22 -26.23 12.78 -0.47
N LYS A 23 -25.12 12.71 0.26
CA LYS A 23 -24.95 13.50 1.48
C LYS A 23 -24.73 14.99 1.17
N SER A 24 -23.87 15.32 0.21
CA SER A 24 -23.51 16.71 -0.09
C SER A 24 -24.65 17.49 -0.75
N GLY A 25 -25.54 16.79 -1.45
CA GLY A 25 -26.72 17.36 -2.09
C GLY A 25 -27.96 17.38 -1.20
N GLU A 26 -27.86 16.96 0.08
CA GLU A 26 -28.98 16.84 1.02
C GLU A 26 -30.23 16.23 0.37
N VAL A 27 -30.02 15.20 -0.45
CA VAL A 27 -31.06 14.72 -1.36
C VAL A 27 -32.22 14.11 -0.57
N GLU A 28 -33.30 14.86 -0.44
CA GLU A 28 -34.57 14.35 0.03
C GLU A 28 -35.21 13.53 -1.09
N PHE A 29 -35.15 12.19 -0.98
CA PHE A 29 -35.76 11.26 -1.93
C PHE A 29 -37.29 11.29 -1.86
N SER A 30 -37.89 12.42 -2.24
CA SER A 30 -39.34 12.55 -2.36
C SER A 30 -39.84 11.96 -3.69
N LYS A 31 -39.09 12.14 -4.78
CA LYS A 31 -39.38 11.59 -6.12
C LYS A 31 -38.10 11.35 -6.92
N ILE A 32 -38.00 10.19 -7.58
CA ILE A 32 -37.00 9.96 -8.65
C ILE A 32 -37.76 9.77 -9.96
N SER A 33 -37.50 10.63 -10.94
CA SER A 33 -37.96 10.43 -12.32
C SER A 33 -36.91 9.65 -13.08
N PHE A 34 -37.18 8.38 -13.38
CA PHE A 34 -36.32 7.56 -14.22
C PHE A 34 -37.06 7.17 -15.50
N ALA A 35 -36.49 7.53 -16.67
CA ALA A 35 -37.07 7.23 -17.98
C ALA A 35 -38.54 7.67 -18.15
N GLY A 36 -38.93 8.79 -17.54
CA GLY A 36 -40.30 9.32 -17.58
C GLY A 36 -41.27 8.69 -16.57
N PHE A 37 -40.79 7.75 -15.74
CA PHE A 37 -41.56 7.20 -14.62
C PHE A 37 -41.18 7.93 -13.33
N ASP A 38 -42.17 8.53 -12.69
CA ASP A 38 -42.03 9.10 -11.35
C ASP A 38 -42.22 7.98 -10.32
N VAL A 39 -41.10 7.48 -9.79
CA VAL A 39 -41.12 6.53 -8.69
C VAL A 39 -41.14 7.31 -7.38
N THR A 40 -42.24 7.16 -6.63
CA THR A 40 -42.37 7.67 -5.26
C THR A 40 -41.98 6.57 -4.29
N PHE A 41 -40.96 6.82 -3.47
CA PHE A 41 -40.52 5.86 -2.46
C PHE A 41 -41.39 6.00 -1.21
N LYS A 42 -42.00 4.90 -0.77
CA LYS A 42 -42.77 4.87 0.47
C LYS A 42 -41.87 4.97 1.71
N ASP A 43 -40.65 4.46 1.61
CA ASP A 43 -39.63 4.53 2.66
C ASP A 43 -38.26 4.88 2.05
N PRO A 44 -37.84 6.16 2.12
CA PRO A 44 -36.51 6.61 1.69
C PRO A 44 -35.34 5.92 2.40
N ASN A 45 -35.55 5.47 3.65
CA ASN A 45 -34.49 4.86 4.46
C ASN A 45 -34.06 3.51 3.89
N ALA A 46 -35.00 2.75 3.34
CA ALA A 46 -34.71 1.48 2.67
C ALA A 46 -33.76 1.66 1.47
N LEU A 47 -33.90 2.75 0.71
CA LEU A 47 -33.01 3.07 -0.40
C LEU A 47 -31.60 3.36 0.12
N THR A 48 -31.47 4.20 1.15
CA THR A 48 -30.16 4.53 1.71
C THR A 48 -29.47 3.33 2.36
N LEU A 49 -30.23 2.47 3.05
CA LEU A 49 -29.73 1.21 3.58
C LEU A 49 -29.19 0.30 2.46
N SER A 50 -29.91 0.18 1.34
CA SER A 50 -29.45 -0.62 0.18
C SER A 50 -28.13 -0.10 -0.41
N MET A 51 -27.91 1.22 -0.39
CA MET A 51 -26.65 1.84 -0.82
C MET A 51 -25.51 1.50 0.13
N TRP A 52 -25.75 1.53 1.44
CA TRP A 52 -24.75 1.09 2.44
C TRP A 52 -24.40 -0.38 2.32
N ILE A 53 -25.39 -1.26 2.07
CA ILE A 53 -25.15 -2.68 1.82
C ILE A 53 -24.31 -2.88 0.55
N THR A 54 -24.65 -2.16 -0.52
CA THR A 54 -23.89 -2.20 -1.79
C THR A 54 -22.46 -1.71 -1.60
N PHE A 55 -22.26 -0.64 -0.84
CA PHE A 55 -20.95 -0.12 -0.46
C PHE A 55 -20.14 -1.16 0.33
N ALA A 56 -20.72 -1.73 1.39
CA ALA A 56 -20.06 -2.75 2.21
C ALA A 56 -19.67 -3.98 1.38
N TYR A 57 -20.56 -4.42 0.48
CA TYR A 57 -20.28 -5.51 -0.45
C TYR A 57 -19.09 -5.20 -1.36
N PHE A 58 -19.06 -4.04 -2.02
CA PHE A 58 -17.94 -3.67 -2.90
C PHE A 58 -16.65 -3.43 -2.13
N LEU A 59 -16.71 -2.89 -0.92
CA LEU A 59 -15.54 -2.73 -0.05
C LEU A 59 -14.94 -4.09 0.33
N CYS A 60 -15.77 -5.02 0.79
CA CYS A 60 -15.36 -6.38 1.13
C CYS A 60 -14.78 -7.10 -0.10
N ARG A 61 -15.47 -6.99 -1.25
CA ARG A 61 -15.01 -7.61 -2.50
C ARG A 61 -13.67 -7.03 -2.94
N TYR A 62 -13.53 -5.71 -2.93
CA TYR A 62 -12.27 -5.04 -3.26
C TYR A 62 -11.14 -5.49 -2.31
N TYR A 63 -11.41 -5.58 -1.01
CA TYR A 63 -10.45 -6.07 -0.02
C TYR A 63 -9.97 -7.49 -0.32
N GLN A 64 -10.88 -8.41 -0.68
CA GLN A 64 -10.51 -9.78 -1.08
C GLN A 64 -9.54 -9.81 -2.27
N TYR A 65 -9.82 -9.05 -3.33
CA TYR A 65 -8.92 -8.96 -4.49
C TYR A 65 -7.60 -8.27 -4.14
N PHE A 66 -7.63 -7.26 -3.26
CA PHE A 66 -6.43 -6.59 -2.80
C PHE A 66 -5.49 -7.54 -2.02
N LEU A 67 -6.04 -8.39 -1.15
CA LEU A 67 -5.24 -9.40 -0.44
C LEU A 67 -4.58 -10.40 -1.40
N ASN A 68 -5.31 -10.86 -2.40
CA ASN A 68 -4.82 -11.89 -3.32
C ASN A 68 -3.74 -11.37 -4.28
N GLU A 69 -3.88 -10.16 -4.81
CA GLU A 69 -2.98 -9.64 -5.84
C GLU A 69 -2.28 -8.32 -5.48
N GLY A 70 -3.00 -7.43 -4.80
CA GLY A 70 -2.53 -6.09 -4.49
C GLY A 70 -1.33 -6.10 -3.56
N ILE A 71 -1.37 -6.93 -2.51
CA ILE A 71 -0.28 -7.07 -1.54
C ILE A 71 1.02 -7.52 -2.21
N SER A 72 1.00 -8.60 -3.00
CA SER A 72 2.21 -9.12 -3.64
C SER A 72 2.85 -8.11 -4.60
N LYS A 73 2.03 -7.36 -5.35
CA LYS A 73 2.51 -6.32 -6.27
C LYS A 73 3.08 -5.12 -5.52
N LEU A 74 2.41 -4.69 -4.45
CA LEU A 74 2.93 -3.62 -3.59
C LEU A 74 4.25 -4.04 -2.95
N GLU A 75 4.32 -5.24 -2.39
CA GLU A 75 5.54 -5.76 -1.75
C GLU A 75 6.71 -5.77 -2.74
N HIS A 76 6.49 -6.23 -3.97
CA HIS A 76 7.52 -6.21 -5.02
C HIS A 76 8.02 -4.78 -5.30
N ILE A 77 7.10 -3.83 -5.50
CA ILE A 77 7.45 -2.43 -5.79
C ILE A 77 8.22 -1.80 -4.63
N PHE A 78 7.75 -2.02 -3.40
CA PHE A 78 8.43 -1.51 -2.21
C PHE A 78 9.80 -2.17 -2.04
N ARG A 79 9.91 -3.48 -2.23
CA ARG A 79 11.18 -4.22 -2.12
C ARG A 79 12.20 -3.69 -3.12
N ASP A 80 11.81 -3.50 -4.37
CA ASP A 80 12.69 -2.95 -5.41
C ASP A 80 13.13 -1.52 -5.07
N SER A 81 12.17 -0.68 -4.65
CA SER A 81 12.45 0.70 -4.26
C SER A 81 13.41 0.76 -3.06
N PHE A 82 13.19 -0.09 -2.04
CA PHE A 82 14.07 -0.20 -0.88
C PHE A 82 15.45 -0.68 -1.26
N ASN A 83 15.57 -1.69 -2.12
CA ASN A 83 16.84 -2.19 -2.59
C ASN A 83 17.62 -1.07 -3.28
N GLN A 84 17.02 -0.41 -4.28
CA GLN A 84 17.69 0.63 -5.05
C GLN A 84 18.14 1.82 -4.18
N LYS A 85 17.30 2.28 -3.25
CA LYS A 85 17.61 3.46 -2.42
C LYS A 85 18.51 3.13 -1.24
N CYS A 86 18.34 1.97 -0.60
CA CYS A 86 19.14 1.58 0.55
C CYS A 86 20.50 0.99 0.16
N GLU A 87 20.62 0.39 -1.04
CA GLU A 87 21.88 -0.19 -1.53
C GLU A 87 23.04 0.80 -1.47
N SER A 88 22.83 2.02 -1.98
CA SER A 88 23.85 3.07 -1.93
C SER A 88 24.31 3.39 -0.50
N ARG A 89 23.40 3.38 0.46
CA ARG A 89 23.70 3.68 1.87
C ARG A 89 24.36 2.50 2.57
N ILE A 90 23.91 1.27 2.30
CA ILE A 90 24.52 0.04 2.81
C ILE A 90 25.96 -0.05 2.30
N ARG A 91 26.14 0.18 1.00
CA ARG A 91 27.45 0.21 0.35
C ARG A 91 28.40 1.19 1.03
N GLN A 92 27.97 2.44 1.23
CA GLN A 92 28.78 3.44 1.95
C GLN A 92 29.20 2.96 3.35
N LEU A 93 28.26 2.38 4.12
CA LEU A 93 28.55 1.91 5.48
C LEU A 93 29.51 0.71 5.53
N VAL A 94 29.46 -0.15 4.51
CA VAL A 94 30.37 -1.30 4.40
C VAL A 94 31.74 -0.87 3.90
N GLU A 95 31.81 -0.05 2.84
CA GLU A 95 33.07 0.44 2.26
C GLU A 95 33.85 1.34 3.23
N GLU A 96 33.17 2.10 4.09
CA GLU A 96 33.80 2.92 5.15
C GLU A 96 34.53 2.07 6.20
N ARG A 97 34.09 0.82 6.41
CA ARG A 97 34.65 -0.08 7.42
C ARG A 97 35.59 -1.14 6.83
N TYR A 98 35.30 -1.60 5.61
CA TYR A 98 36.06 -2.61 4.88
C TYR A 98 36.14 -2.24 3.39
N PRO A 99 37.08 -1.37 3.00
CA PRO A 99 37.20 -0.89 1.62
C PRO A 99 37.63 -2.00 0.63
N GLN A 100 38.21 -3.09 1.13
CA GLN A 100 38.65 -4.25 0.32
C GLN A 100 37.54 -5.32 0.13
N ASN A 101 36.30 -5.02 0.52
CA ASN A 101 35.20 -5.96 0.36
C ASN A 101 34.98 -6.35 -1.11
N THR A 102 35.05 -7.66 -1.39
CA THR A 102 34.92 -8.21 -2.74
C THR A 102 33.46 -8.52 -3.09
N GLU A 103 32.58 -8.64 -2.08
CA GLU A 103 31.19 -9.09 -2.23
C GLU A 103 30.18 -7.94 -2.41
N LYS A 104 30.37 -7.17 -3.49
CA LYS A 104 29.53 -5.99 -3.80
C LYS A 104 28.06 -6.32 -4.12
N HIS A 105 27.75 -7.57 -4.45
CA HIS A 105 26.40 -8.01 -4.81
C HIS A 105 25.48 -8.23 -3.60
N LEU A 106 26.02 -8.22 -2.37
CA LEU A 106 25.25 -8.43 -1.14
C LEU A 106 24.64 -7.16 -0.54
N TYR A 107 24.76 -6.00 -1.19
CA TYR A 107 24.19 -4.73 -0.72
C TYR A 107 22.67 -4.64 -0.90
N ASN A 108 21.95 -5.68 -0.47
CA ASN A 108 20.51 -5.82 -0.64
C ASN A 108 19.80 -5.60 0.71
N TYR A 109 18.80 -4.71 0.72
CA TYR A 109 18.01 -4.43 1.92
C TYR A 109 17.23 -5.68 2.40
N GLY A 110 16.69 -6.46 1.46
CA GLY A 110 16.02 -7.72 1.77
C GLY A 110 16.95 -8.75 2.43
N PHE A 111 18.22 -8.82 2.00
CA PHE A 111 19.22 -9.69 2.63
C PHE A 111 19.50 -9.27 4.08
N LEU A 112 19.67 -7.97 4.34
CA LEU A 112 19.84 -7.46 5.71
C LEU A 112 18.63 -7.73 6.58
N LYS A 113 17.42 -7.52 6.05
CA LYS A 113 16.17 -7.75 6.80
C LYS A 113 16.05 -9.23 7.21
N ASN A 114 16.40 -10.15 6.32
CA ASN A 114 16.33 -11.59 6.58
C ASN A 114 17.43 -12.07 7.54
N ASN A 115 18.62 -11.44 7.52
CA ASN A 115 19.75 -11.79 8.38
C ASN A 115 19.83 -10.96 9.68
N HIS A 116 18.68 -10.58 10.24
CA HIS A 116 18.62 -9.80 11.50
C HIS A 116 19.49 -8.54 11.52
N TRP A 117 19.65 -7.87 10.36
CA TRP A 117 20.45 -6.65 10.18
C TRP A 117 21.96 -6.84 10.32
N ILE A 118 22.42 -8.08 10.12
CA ILE A 118 23.84 -8.42 10.06
C ILE A 118 24.24 -8.56 8.59
N TYR A 119 25.15 -7.70 8.15
CA TYR A 119 25.81 -7.85 6.86
C TYR A 119 26.95 -8.85 7.02
N LYS A 120 27.00 -9.87 6.16
CA LYS A 120 28.11 -10.82 6.08
C LYS A 120 28.83 -10.58 4.76
N GLY A 121 30.14 -10.40 4.84
CA GLY A 121 30.97 -10.12 3.68
C GLY A 121 32.30 -10.86 3.76
N GLY A 122 32.98 -10.95 2.63
CA GLY A 122 34.29 -11.56 2.49
C GLY A 122 35.35 -10.60 2.00
N ILE A 123 36.56 -10.70 2.56
CA ILE A 123 37.77 -10.06 2.04
C ILE A 123 38.63 -11.15 1.43
N GLN A 124 38.89 -11.06 0.13
CA GLN A 124 39.87 -11.91 -0.52
C GLN A 124 41.23 -11.22 -0.47
N HIS A 125 42.18 -11.80 0.27
CA HIS A 125 43.54 -11.30 0.26
C HIS A 125 44.23 -11.61 -1.08
N PRO A 126 45.16 -10.75 -1.54
CA PRO A 126 45.96 -11.03 -2.73
C PRO A 126 46.67 -12.37 -2.57
N TYR A 127 46.77 -13.14 -3.67
CA TYR A 127 47.45 -14.43 -3.69
C TYR A 127 48.92 -14.28 -3.27
N ASP A 128 49.29 -14.92 -2.16
CA ASP A 128 50.68 -15.01 -1.72
C ASP A 128 51.30 -16.30 -2.27
N PRO A 129 52.24 -16.22 -3.23
CA PRO A 129 52.87 -17.41 -3.83
C PRO A 129 53.66 -18.26 -2.84
N SER A 130 53.93 -17.76 -1.61
CA SER A 130 54.61 -18.52 -0.57
C SER A 130 53.71 -19.47 0.23
N LEU A 131 52.38 -19.26 0.23
CA LEU A 131 51.43 -19.99 1.07
C LEU A 131 50.52 -20.96 0.29
N SER A 132 50.53 -20.93 -1.05
CA SER A 132 49.72 -21.78 -1.94
C SER A 132 48.21 -21.81 -1.68
N GLU A 133 47.67 -20.96 -0.80
CA GLU A 133 46.25 -20.88 -0.46
C GLU A 133 45.76 -19.43 -0.46
N SER A 134 44.63 -19.18 -1.10
CA SER A 134 43.92 -17.90 -0.99
C SER A 134 43.24 -17.81 0.37
N LYS A 135 43.65 -16.86 1.21
CA LYS A 135 42.96 -16.58 2.49
C LYS A 135 41.70 -15.75 2.22
N PHE A 136 40.55 -16.33 2.57
CA PHE A 136 39.26 -15.66 2.57
C PHE A 136 38.86 -15.37 4.01
N GLU A 137 38.82 -14.10 4.39
CA GLU A 137 38.39 -13.67 5.72
C GLU A 137 36.93 -13.22 5.68
N GLN A 138 36.08 -13.87 6.47
CA GLN A 138 34.69 -13.48 6.64
C GLN A 138 34.56 -12.44 7.74
N PHE A 139 33.78 -11.39 7.49
CA PHE A 139 33.46 -10.38 8.50
C PHE A 139 31.95 -10.19 8.61
N GLU A 140 31.51 -9.77 9.80
CA GLU A 140 30.12 -9.46 10.09
C GLU A 140 29.98 -8.02 10.60
N ILE A 141 29.02 -7.28 10.05
CA ILE A 141 28.70 -5.91 10.47
C ILE A 141 27.24 -5.81 10.85
N ALA A 142 26.96 -5.46 12.10
CA ALA A 142 25.63 -5.05 12.52
C ALA A 142 25.31 -3.65 11.98
N ILE A 143 24.30 -3.55 11.11
CA ILE A 143 23.83 -2.28 10.54
C ILE A 143 22.52 -1.89 11.23
N SER A 144 22.55 -0.82 12.03
CA SER A 144 21.33 -0.33 12.68
C SER A 144 20.31 0.23 11.68
N ARG A 145 19.03 -0.13 11.86
CA ARG A 145 17.90 0.34 11.04
C ARG A 145 17.83 1.86 10.95
N TRP A 146 18.17 2.55 12.03
CA TRP A 146 18.15 4.02 12.11
C TRP A 146 19.13 4.67 11.14
N LYS A 147 20.26 4.03 10.83
CA LYS A 147 21.22 4.54 9.85
C LYS A 147 20.70 4.47 8.42
N LEU A 148 19.72 3.60 8.17
CA LEU A 148 19.06 3.41 6.86
C LEU A 148 17.74 4.18 6.75
N TRP A 149 17.25 4.81 7.83
CA TRP A 149 15.94 5.46 7.85
C TRP A 149 15.74 6.50 6.73
N LYS A 150 16.76 7.30 6.42
CA LYS A 150 16.69 8.27 5.31
C LYS A 150 16.46 7.59 3.95
N GLY A 151 17.13 6.45 3.73
CA GLY A 151 16.95 5.63 2.53
C GLY A 151 15.56 5.00 2.49
N ILE A 152 15.09 4.47 3.62
CA ILE A 152 13.74 3.88 3.77
C ILE A 152 12.66 4.93 3.49
N LEU A 153 12.71 6.09 4.13
CA LEU A 153 11.72 7.15 3.94
C LEU A 153 11.73 7.66 2.49
N SER A 154 12.92 7.84 1.90
CA SER A 154 13.04 8.21 0.49
C SER A 154 12.44 7.15 -0.43
N ALA A 155 12.64 5.86 -0.15
CA ALA A 155 12.04 4.78 -0.93
C ALA A 155 10.52 4.77 -0.79
N ILE A 156 9.98 4.96 0.41
CA ILE A 156 8.52 5.02 0.63
C ILE A 156 7.91 6.17 -0.17
N MET A 157 8.51 7.37 -0.07
CA MET A 157 8.02 8.54 -0.80
C MET A 157 8.13 8.32 -2.32
N ASP A 158 9.26 7.83 -2.81
CA ASP A 158 9.42 7.53 -4.24
C ASP A 158 8.41 6.46 -4.70
N SER A 159 8.18 5.41 -3.90
CA SER A 159 7.16 4.40 -4.21
C SER A 159 5.76 5.00 -4.29
N ILE A 160 5.36 5.86 -3.33
CA ILE A 160 4.02 6.47 -3.28
C ILE A 160 3.81 7.44 -4.45
N PHE A 161 4.78 8.32 -4.73
CA PHE A 161 4.59 9.39 -5.71
C PHE A 161 4.94 8.97 -7.14
N ARG A 162 5.86 8.02 -7.33
CA ARG A 162 6.36 7.64 -8.65
C ARG A 162 5.67 6.40 -9.21
N ASN A 163 5.15 5.52 -8.37
CA ASN A 163 4.40 4.35 -8.82
C ASN A 163 2.90 4.59 -8.68
N SER A 164 2.23 4.83 -9.81
CA SER A 164 0.76 4.90 -9.89
C SER A 164 0.07 3.67 -9.30
N VAL A 165 0.76 2.54 -9.26
CA VAL A 165 0.29 1.29 -8.66
C VAL A 165 -0.04 1.45 -7.18
N VAL A 166 0.75 2.22 -6.42
CA VAL A 166 0.51 2.43 -4.98
C VAL A 166 -0.76 3.24 -4.77
N THR A 167 -0.91 4.35 -5.50
CA THR A 167 -2.13 5.15 -5.47
C THR A 167 -3.34 4.38 -5.97
N ASP A 168 -3.18 3.56 -7.00
CA ASP A 168 -4.25 2.77 -7.61
C ASP A 168 -4.85 1.72 -6.67
N TYR A 169 -4.06 1.21 -5.72
CA TYR A 169 -4.51 0.25 -4.72
C TYR A 169 -4.94 0.90 -3.40
N LEU A 170 -4.31 2.00 -2.98
CA LEU A 170 -4.60 2.64 -1.69
C LEU A 170 -5.73 3.66 -1.76
N LEU A 171 -5.88 4.37 -2.88
CA LEU A 171 -6.91 5.41 -3.05
C LEU A 171 -8.34 4.91 -2.77
N PRO A 172 -8.76 3.71 -3.22
CA PRO A 172 -10.13 3.24 -2.95
C PRO A 172 -10.40 2.99 -1.47
N PHE A 173 -9.39 2.55 -0.70
CA PHE A 173 -9.52 2.39 0.76
C PHE A 173 -9.60 3.75 1.46
N ILE A 174 -8.72 4.69 1.09
CA ILE A 174 -8.74 6.05 1.64
C ILE A 174 -10.11 6.70 1.38
N LEU A 175 -10.65 6.53 0.18
CA LEU A 175 -11.97 7.05 -0.17
C LEU A 175 -13.08 6.34 0.62
N ALA A 176 -13.02 5.02 0.76
CA ALA A 176 -14.00 4.27 1.54
C ALA A 176 -14.00 4.70 3.02
N ASP A 177 -12.84 4.86 3.64
CA ASP A 177 -12.68 5.35 5.00
C ASP A 177 -13.21 6.78 5.15
N PHE A 178 -12.92 7.65 4.17
CA PHE A 178 -13.47 8.99 4.11
C PHE A 178 -15.00 8.98 4.05
N ILE A 179 -15.60 8.11 3.24
CA ILE A 179 -17.07 7.98 3.14
C ILE A 179 -17.67 7.43 4.42
N LEU A 180 -17.05 6.42 5.04
CA LEU A 180 -17.49 5.90 6.33
C LEU A 180 -17.45 6.99 7.41
N TYR A 181 -16.37 7.74 7.50
CA TYR A 181 -16.24 8.82 8.47
C TYR A 181 -17.22 9.96 8.19
N TYR A 182 -17.23 10.46 6.95
CA TYR A 182 -18.04 11.59 6.56
C TYR A 182 -19.53 11.21 6.55
N CYS A 183 -19.94 10.22 5.75
CA CYS A 183 -21.35 9.86 5.60
C CYS A 183 -21.91 9.05 6.77
N GLY A 184 -21.08 8.31 7.50
CA GLY A 184 -21.53 7.46 8.60
C GLY A 184 -21.70 8.18 9.94
N LYS A 185 -20.93 9.25 10.22
CA LYS A 185 -20.87 9.88 11.57
C LYS A 185 -21.75 11.12 11.76
N ASN A 186 -22.15 11.82 10.69
CA ASN A 186 -22.86 13.10 10.81
C ASN A 186 -24.39 12.90 10.91
N ASP A 187 -25.10 13.95 11.35
CA ASP A 187 -26.58 14.07 11.52
C ASP A 187 -27.41 13.98 10.22
N TRP A 188 -26.86 13.37 9.18
CA TRP A 188 -27.60 13.10 7.95
C TRP A 188 -28.64 12.00 8.21
N ASN A 189 -29.89 12.19 7.77
CA ASN A 189 -30.96 11.18 7.88
C ASN A 189 -30.59 9.84 7.23
N GLY A 190 -29.72 9.88 6.22
CA GLY A 190 -29.17 8.69 5.56
C GLY A 190 -27.91 8.10 6.22
N SER A 191 -27.50 8.62 7.38
CA SER A 191 -26.30 8.15 8.06
C SER A 191 -26.47 6.71 8.53
N PHE A 192 -25.38 5.96 8.43
CA PHE A 192 -25.37 4.55 8.84
C PHE A 192 -25.77 4.38 10.32
N LEU A 193 -25.32 5.29 11.19
CA LEU A 193 -25.64 5.26 12.61
C LEU A 193 -27.12 5.49 12.88
N HIS A 194 -27.75 6.45 12.20
CA HIS A 194 -29.18 6.74 12.36
C HIS A 194 -30.06 5.60 11.81
N LEU A 195 -29.59 4.87 10.79
CA LEU A 195 -30.34 3.74 10.22
C LEU A 195 -30.30 2.48 11.10
N ILE A 196 -29.26 2.29 11.91
CA ILE A 196 -29.08 1.10 12.76
C ILE A 196 -29.51 1.35 14.20
N MET A 197 -29.38 2.59 14.69
CA MET A 197 -29.83 3.03 16.01
C MET A 197 -30.94 4.09 15.84
N PRO A 198 -32.17 3.68 15.46
CA PRO A 198 -33.32 4.57 15.37
C PRO A 198 -33.81 5.04 16.75
#